data_AF-A0A962CN62-F1
#
_entry.id   AF-A0A962CN62-F1
#
_cell.length_a   1.000
_cell.length_b   1.000
_cell.length_c   1.000
_cell.angle_alpha   90.00
_cell.angle_beta   90.00
_cell.angle_gamma   90.00
#
_symmetry.space_group_name_H-M   'P 1'
#
loop_
_entity.id
_entity.type
_entity.pdbx_description
1 polymer ?
#
loop_
_entity_poly.entity_id
_entity_poly.type
_entity_poly.pdbx_seq_one_letter_code
_entity_poly.pdbx_strand_id
1 'polypeptide(L)'
;VLFGSRERELSSLSKPFLETIGALHEQYENLQLIAPTLPSLEYNVTNLLSGIDVPCNVVKDQNFKWDALASCDVALAASGTVALELSYLGVPHIIGYKAHPLTALILKLVVKTKYAHLANILLNEEVVPEYLQTKCSAGKLTRAMMRLLRYPEEQVKQKQAFARLHEKLQLGAGETPSERAAAYVLRMAA
;
A
#
# COMPACT_ATOMS: atom_id res chain seq x y z
N VAL A 1 -1.94 -3.39 -7.96
CA VAL A 1 -1.43 -1.99 -7.92
C VAL A 1 -2.51 -1.07 -7.40
N LEU A 2 -2.20 -0.15 -6.50
CA LEU A 2 -3.17 0.75 -5.88
C LEU A 2 -2.69 2.20 -6.01
N PHE A 3 -3.37 3.01 -6.81
CA PHE A 3 -2.94 4.38 -7.12
C PHE A 3 -3.32 5.44 -6.07
N GLY A 4 -4.01 5.03 -5.01
CA GLY A 4 -4.52 5.91 -3.97
C GLY A 4 -6.00 6.23 -4.13
N SER A 5 -6.55 6.93 -3.15
CA SER A 5 -7.99 7.21 -3.07
C SER A 5 -8.35 8.62 -3.54
N ARG A 6 -7.35 9.41 -3.97
CA ARG A 6 -7.51 10.81 -4.38
C ARG A 6 -6.93 11.01 -5.77
N GLU A 7 -7.56 11.87 -6.58
CA GLU A 7 -7.07 12.22 -7.92
C GLU A 7 -5.63 12.76 -7.92
N ARG A 8 -5.24 13.47 -6.86
CA ARG A 8 -3.86 13.96 -6.70
C ARG A 8 -2.86 12.83 -6.49
N GLU A 9 -3.24 11.80 -5.75
CA GLU A 9 -2.39 10.62 -5.56
C GLU A 9 -2.26 9.88 -6.89
N LEU A 10 -3.40 9.66 -7.57
CA LEU A 10 -3.43 9.07 -8.90
C LEU A 10 -2.48 9.81 -9.85
N SER A 11 -2.70 11.11 -10.09
CA SER A 11 -1.90 11.91 -11.03
C SER A 11 -0.40 11.97 -10.67
N SER A 12 -0.06 12.06 -9.38
CA SER A 12 1.35 12.13 -8.96
C SER A 12 2.08 10.79 -9.02
N LEU A 13 1.35 9.67 -8.84
CA LEU A 13 1.90 8.31 -8.82
C LEU A 13 1.78 7.59 -10.17
N SER A 14 0.88 8.02 -11.06
CA SER A 14 0.64 7.47 -12.39
C SER A 14 1.94 7.17 -13.13
N LYS A 15 2.77 8.18 -13.35
CA LYS A 15 4.02 8.04 -14.11
C LYS A 15 4.97 7.00 -13.50
N PRO A 16 5.44 7.13 -12.24
CA PRO A 16 6.38 6.16 -11.68
C PRO A 16 5.79 4.75 -11.56
N PHE A 17 4.47 4.60 -11.36
CA PHE A 17 3.84 3.28 -11.26
C PHE A 17 3.70 2.62 -12.63
N LEU A 18 3.25 3.34 -13.66
CA LEU A 18 3.14 2.81 -15.02
C LEU A 18 4.51 2.41 -15.59
N GLU A 19 5.53 3.25 -15.41
CA GLU A 19 6.90 2.91 -15.82
C GLU A 19 7.42 1.67 -15.07
N THR A 20 7.05 1.50 -13.80
CA THR A 20 7.41 0.30 -13.02
C THR A 20 6.69 -0.94 -13.55
N ILE A 21 5.41 -0.81 -13.88
CA ILE A 21 4.61 -1.90 -14.47
C ILE A 21 5.21 -2.35 -15.80
N GLY A 22 5.54 -1.41 -16.69
CA GLY A 22 6.16 -1.73 -17.98
C GLY A 22 7.49 -2.48 -17.81
N ALA A 23 8.36 -1.98 -16.93
CA ALA A 23 9.65 -2.63 -16.65
C ALA A 23 9.50 -4.02 -15.99
N LEU A 24 8.43 -4.26 -15.23
CA LEU A 24 8.12 -5.59 -14.70
C LEU A 24 7.60 -6.52 -15.81
N HIS A 25 6.74 -6.02 -16.69
CA HIS A 25 6.20 -6.83 -17.78
C HIS A 25 7.29 -7.35 -18.73
N GLU A 26 8.31 -6.53 -19.01
CA GLU A 26 9.51 -6.94 -19.77
C GLU A 26 10.27 -8.12 -19.15
N GLN A 27 10.12 -8.36 -17.84
CA GLN A 27 10.80 -9.43 -17.10
C GLN A 27 9.89 -10.62 -16.75
N TYR A 28 8.58 -10.41 -16.79
CA TYR A 28 7.56 -11.39 -16.38
C TYR A 28 6.44 -11.42 -17.42
N GLU A 29 6.56 -12.34 -18.40
CA GLU A 29 5.61 -12.47 -19.52
C GLU A 29 4.16 -12.73 -19.05
N ASN A 30 3.99 -13.44 -17.93
CA ASN A 30 2.69 -13.78 -17.36
C ASN A 30 2.20 -12.79 -16.29
N LEU A 31 2.74 -11.57 -16.25
CA LEU A 31 2.33 -10.55 -15.28
C LEU A 31 0.85 -10.18 -15.46
N GLN A 32 0.07 -10.34 -14.38
CA GLN A 32 -1.31 -9.88 -14.31
C GLN A 32 -1.43 -8.72 -13.34
N LEU A 33 -2.20 -7.70 -13.72
CA LEU A 33 -2.42 -6.52 -12.90
C LEU A 33 -3.84 -6.54 -12.35
N ILE A 34 -3.96 -6.55 -11.03
CA ILE A 34 -5.21 -6.24 -10.34
C ILE A 34 -5.11 -4.83 -9.78
N ALA A 35 -6.08 -3.97 -10.10
CA ALA A 35 -6.12 -2.58 -9.68
C ALA A 35 -7.42 -2.27 -8.95
N PRO A 36 -7.52 -2.60 -7.64
CA PRO A 36 -8.64 -2.18 -6.83
C PRO A 36 -8.67 -0.65 -6.72
N THR A 37 -9.83 -0.04 -6.89
CA THR A 37 -9.99 1.41 -6.82
C THR A 37 -11.35 1.80 -6.27
N LEU A 38 -11.52 3.09 -5.95
CA LEU A 38 -12.83 3.62 -5.57
C LEU A 38 -13.71 3.82 -6.81
N PRO A 39 -15.05 3.69 -6.70
CA PRO A 39 -15.96 3.94 -7.82
C PRO A 39 -15.76 5.30 -8.49
N SER A 40 -15.45 6.34 -7.69
CA SER A 40 -15.19 7.70 -8.19
C SER A 40 -13.92 7.84 -9.04
N LEU A 41 -12.98 6.89 -8.94
CA LEU A 41 -11.70 6.91 -9.67
C LEU A 41 -11.64 5.82 -10.75
N GLU A 42 -12.69 5.01 -10.91
CA GLU A 42 -12.72 3.90 -11.88
C GLU A 42 -12.34 4.38 -13.28
N TYR A 43 -13.04 5.39 -13.80
CA TYR A 43 -12.81 5.91 -15.14
C TYR A 43 -11.36 6.36 -15.34
N ASN A 44 -10.81 7.12 -14.39
CA ASN A 44 -9.43 7.62 -14.48
C ASN A 44 -8.40 6.49 -14.40
N VAL A 45 -8.62 5.48 -13.55
CA VAL A 45 -7.72 4.33 -13.43
C VAL A 45 -7.79 3.44 -14.67
N THR A 46 -8.99 3.17 -15.18
CA THR A 46 -9.19 2.39 -16.41
C THR A 46 -8.52 3.07 -17.60
N ASN A 47 -8.72 4.38 -17.78
CA ASN A 47 -8.05 5.14 -18.84
C ASN A 47 -6.52 5.21 -18.68
N LEU A 48 -6.04 5.24 -17.43
CA LEU A 48 -4.61 5.23 -17.16
C LEU A 48 -3.98 3.89 -17.58
N LEU A 49 -4.70 2.78 -17.32
CA LEU A 49 -4.24 1.42 -17.58
C LEU A 49 -4.54 0.93 -19.01
N SER A 50 -5.43 1.58 -19.76
CA SER A 50 -5.67 1.22 -21.17
C SER A 50 -4.49 1.54 -22.09
N GLY A 51 -3.56 2.39 -21.62
CA GLY A 51 -2.35 2.77 -22.36
C GLY A 51 -1.16 1.81 -22.19
N ILE A 52 -1.32 0.69 -21.46
CA ILE A 52 -0.26 -0.31 -21.26
C ILE A 52 -0.66 -1.65 -21.84
N ASP A 53 0.32 -2.38 -22.35
CA ASP A 53 0.14 -3.73 -22.92
C ASP A 53 0.28 -4.82 -21.86
N VAL A 54 -0.43 -4.67 -20.72
CA VAL A 54 -0.40 -5.63 -19.62
C VAL A 54 -1.83 -6.00 -19.26
N PRO A 55 -2.18 -7.31 -19.18
CA PRO A 55 -3.51 -7.74 -18.74
C PRO A 55 -3.88 -7.10 -17.40
N CYS A 56 -4.93 -6.28 -17.40
CA CYS A 56 -5.35 -5.52 -16.23
C CYS A 56 -6.83 -5.73 -15.90
N ASN A 57 -7.11 -5.90 -14.61
CA ASN A 57 -8.44 -5.99 -14.05
C ASN A 57 -8.64 -4.86 -13.03
N VAL A 58 -9.53 -3.92 -13.34
CA VAL A 58 -9.89 -2.80 -12.45
C VAL A 58 -11.06 -3.23 -11.56
N VAL A 59 -10.82 -3.36 -10.26
CA VAL A 59 -11.83 -3.81 -9.29
C VAL A 59 -12.40 -2.60 -8.56
N LYS A 60 -13.61 -2.19 -8.93
CA LYS A 60 -14.31 -1.04 -8.30
C LYS A 60 -15.24 -1.40 -7.16
N ASP A 61 -15.80 -2.61 -7.23
CA ASP A 61 -16.78 -3.08 -6.27
C ASP A 61 -16.05 -3.40 -4.97
N GLN A 62 -16.44 -2.69 -3.91
CA GLN A 62 -15.82 -2.80 -2.60
C GLN A 62 -16.05 -4.17 -1.96
N ASN A 63 -17.09 -4.90 -2.39
CA ASN A 63 -17.35 -6.26 -1.93
C ASN A 63 -16.22 -7.22 -2.36
N PHE A 64 -15.64 -6.99 -3.54
CA PHE A 64 -14.55 -7.82 -4.07
C PHE A 64 -13.16 -7.27 -3.75
N LYS A 65 -13.07 -6.11 -3.09
CA LYS A 65 -11.77 -5.47 -2.80
C LYS A 65 -10.85 -6.39 -2.01
N TRP A 66 -11.34 -7.02 -0.95
CA TRP A 66 -10.52 -7.84 -0.07
C TRP A 66 -10.02 -9.11 -0.77
N ASP A 67 -10.88 -9.76 -1.55
CA ASP A 67 -10.50 -10.92 -2.37
C ASP A 67 -9.48 -10.54 -3.46
N ALA A 68 -9.67 -9.38 -4.08
CA ALA A 68 -8.74 -8.84 -5.07
C ALA A 68 -7.36 -8.51 -4.46
N LEU A 69 -7.31 -8.02 -3.22
CA LEU A 69 -6.05 -7.81 -2.52
C LEU A 69 -5.40 -9.14 -2.13
N ALA A 70 -6.16 -10.06 -1.54
CA ALA A 70 -5.67 -11.34 -1.03
C ALA A 70 -5.18 -12.30 -2.13
N SER A 71 -5.66 -12.13 -3.37
CA SER A 71 -5.21 -12.92 -4.53
C SER A 71 -3.87 -12.45 -5.13
N CYS A 72 -3.34 -11.31 -4.70
CA CYS A 72 -2.07 -10.78 -5.24
C CYS A 72 -0.84 -11.46 -4.61
N ASP A 73 0.15 -11.82 -5.42
CA ASP A 73 1.46 -12.29 -4.93
C ASP A 73 2.25 -11.19 -4.24
N VAL A 74 2.21 -9.99 -4.84
CA VAL A 74 2.85 -8.78 -4.34
C VAL A 74 2.01 -7.55 -4.70
N ALA A 75 2.17 -6.44 -3.98
CA ALA A 75 1.50 -5.19 -4.31
C ALA A 75 2.45 -3.97 -4.36
N LEU A 76 2.13 -3.05 -5.26
CA LEU A 76 2.64 -1.68 -5.30
C LEU A 76 1.49 -0.75 -4.94
N ALA A 77 1.61 -0.03 -3.83
CA ALA A 77 0.51 0.77 -3.29
C ALA A 77 0.89 2.23 -3.03
N ALA A 78 -0.06 3.15 -3.20
CA ALA A 78 0.01 4.46 -2.60
C ALA A 78 0.07 4.33 -1.07
N SER A 79 0.83 5.21 -0.40
CA SER A 79 0.83 5.29 1.06
C SER A 79 -0.57 5.67 1.55
N GLY A 80 -1.23 4.80 2.32
CA GLY A 80 -2.56 5.04 2.87
C GLY A 80 -3.13 3.81 3.57
N THR A 81 -4.42 3.87 3.94
CA THR A 81 -5.11 2.79 4.67
C THR A 81 -5.02 1.46 3.93
N VAL A 82 -5.08 1.48 2.60
CA VAL A 82 -5.01 0.25 1.79
C VAL A 82 -3.68 -0.50 1.95
N ALA A 83 -2.59 0.21 2.26
CA ALA A 83 -1.30 -0.44 2.54
C ALA A 83 -1.31 -1.18 3.89
N LEU A 84 -2.05 -0.67 4.87
CA LEU A 84 -2.29 -1.42 6.11
C LEU A 84 -3.19 -2.64 5.87
N GLU A 85 -4.23 -2.51 5.05
CA GLU A 85 -5.09 -3.64 4.67
C GLU A 85 -4.28 -4.75 3.97
N LEU A 86 -3.34 -4.39 3.07
CA LEU A 86 -2.39 -5.33 2.48
C LEU A 86 -1.55 -6.05 3.55
N SER A 87 -1.03 -5.29 4.52
CA SER A 87 -0.27 -5.87 5.64
C SER A 87 -1.13 -6.84 6.46
N TYR A 88 -2.38 -6.46 6.73
CA TYR A 88 -3.33 -7.27 7.47
C TYR A 88 -3.67 -8.58 6.74
N LEU A 89 -3.80 -8.52 5.41
CA LEU A 89 -4.02 -9.68 4.54
C LEU A 89 -2.74 -10.51 4.31
N GLY A 90 -1.59 -10.10 4.83
CA GLY A 90 -0.33 -10.80 4.65
C GLY A 90 0.24 -10.70 3.22
N VAL A 91 -0.20 -9.71 2.43
CA VAL A 91 0.24 -9.51 1.04
C VAL A 91 1.54 -8.71 1.04
N PRO A 92 2.66 -9.28 0.55
CA PRO A 92 3.92 -8.56 0.46
C PRO A 92 3.79 -7.33 -0.44
N HIS A 93 4.31 -6.19 -0.02
CA HIS A 93 4.16 -4.95 -0.78
C HIS A 93 5.25 -3.91 -0.50
N ILE A 94 5.30 -2.92 -1.38
CA ILE A 94 6.03 -1.66 -1.17
C ILE A 94 5.05 -0.50 -1.31
N ILE A 95 5.40 0.65 -0.71
CA ILE A 95 4.61 1.87 -0.85
C ILE A 95 5.34 2.98 -1.61
N GLY A 96 4.59 3.73 -2.40
CA GLY A 96 5.00 4.96 -3.05
C GLY A 96 4.13 6.14 -2.60
N TYR A 97 4.72 7.32 -2.43
CA TYR A 97 3.93 8.54 -2.17
C TYR A 97 4.64 9.79 -2.68
N LYS A 98 3.88 10.69 -3.33
CA LYS A 98 4.37 11.99 -3.77
C LYS A 98 3.37 13.07 -3.33
N ALA A 99 3.82 13.95 -2.45
CA ALA A 99 3.03 15.10 -2.01
C ALA A 99 3.35 16.27 -2.93
N HIS A 100 2.55 17.33 -2.85
CA HIS A 100 2.93 18.59 -3.48
C HIS A 100 4.25 19.10 -2.87
N PRO A 101 5.21 19.66 -3.64
CA PRO A 101 6.53 20.05 -3.13
C PRO A 101 6.48 20.98 -1.91
N LEU A 102 5.55 21.95 -1.89
CA LEU A 102 5.34 22.82 -0.73
C LEU A 102 4.90 22.04 0.51
N THR A 103 3.95 21.10 0.34
CA THR A 103 3.50 20.21 1.41
C THR A 103 4.64 19.33 1.90
N ALA A 104 5.47 18.82 1.00
CA ALA A 104 6.63 18.00 1.35
C ALA A 104 7.67 18.77 2.18
N LEU A 105 7.90 20.05 1.86
CA LEU A 105 8.80 20.92 2.61
C LEU A 105 8.28 21.14 4.04
N ILE A 106 6.98 21.42 4.19
CA ILE A 106 6.34 21.58 5.50
C ILE A 106 6.40 20.26 6.29
N LEU A 107 6.06 19.14 5.65
CA LEU A 107 6.12 17.82 6.29
C LEU A 107 7.52 17.51 6.80
N LYS A 108 8.58 17.87 6.06
CA LYS A 108 9.97 17.68 6.50
C LYS A 108 10.30 18.43 7.78
N LEU A 109 9.62 19.55 8.04
CA LEU A 109 9.81 20.36 9.25
C LEU A 109 8.97 19.86 10.44
N VAL A 110 7.82 19.24 10.18
CA VAL A 110 6.83 18.90 11.21
C VAL A 110 6.83 17.41 11.58
N VAL A 111 7.11 16.52 10.63
CA VAL A 111 7.04 15.07 10.85
C VAL A 111 8.28 14.59 11.59
N LYS A 112 8.04 14.04 12.79
CA LYS A 112 9.05 13.44 13.66
C LYS A 112 9.10 11.91 13.55
N THR A 113 8.19 11.31 12.80
CA THR A 113 8.13 9.84 12.66
C THR A 113 9.18 9.36 11.68
N LYS A 114 9.85 8.25 12.01
CA LYS A 114 10.87 7.62 11.17
C LYS A 114 10.28 6.98 9.91
N TYR A 115 9.02 6.56 10.00
CA TYR A 115 8.29 5.82 8.97
C TYR A 115 6.97 6.53 8.65
N ALA A 116 6.49 6.36 7.42
CA ALA A 116 5.18 6.80 6.97
C ALA A 116 4.15 5.67 6.98
N HIS A 117 4.57 4.43 6.73
CA HIS A 117 3.68 3.27 6.72
C HIS A 117 3.32 2.84 8.14
N LEU A 118 2.03 2.61 8.42
CA LEU A 118 1.60 2.34 9.79
C LEU A 118 2.20 1.05 10.38
N ALA A 119 2.36 -0.01 9.58
CA ALA A 119 3.02 -1.23 10.05
C ALA A 119 4.45 -0.97 10.52
N ASN A 120 5.19 -0.12 9.79
CA ASN A 120 6.56 0.23 10.13
C ASN A 120 6.61 1.10 11.39
N ILE A 121 5.67 2.03 11.56
CA ILE A 121 5.53 2.84 12.77
C ILE A 121 5.27 1.94 13.98
N LEU A 122 4.31 1.02 13.90
CA LEU A 122 3.90 0.15 15.01
C LEU A 122 4.96 -0.87 15.42
N LEU A 123 5.76 -1.34 14.46
CA LEU A 123 6.85 -2.28 14.69
C LEU A 123 8.20 -1.59 14.92
N ASN A 124 8.28 -0.28 14.66
CA ASN A 124 9.52 0.51 14.65
C ASN A 124 10.63 -0.08 13.74
N GLU A 125 10.24 -0.78 12.68
CA GLU A 125 11.12 -1.48 11.73
C GLU A 125 10.66 -1.16 10.30
N GLU A 126 11.58 -1.05 9.34
CA GLU A 126 11.23 -0.94 7.92
C GLU A 126 10.83 -2.32 7.37
N VAL A 127 9.61 -2.74 7.70
CA VAL A 127 9.02 -4.00 7.23
C VAL A 127 8.53 -3.85 5.79
N VAL A 128 7.86 -2.72 5.50
CA VAL A 128 7.36 -2.35 4.18
C VAL A 128 8.27 -1.27 3.60
N PRO A 129 9.03 -1.54 2.51
CA PRO A 129 9.88 -0.52 1.90
C PRO A 129 9.11 0.74 1.49
N GLU A 130 9.63 1.91 1.87
CA GLU A 130 8.95 3.20 1.65
C GLU A 130 9.66 4.09 0.62
N TYR A 131 8.99 4.33 -0.50
CA TYR A 131 9.49 5.19 -1.57
C TYR A 131 8.75 6.53 -1.57
N LEU A 132 9.22 7.47 -0.74
CA LEU A 132 8.59 8.78 -0.55
C LEU A 132 9.25 9.88 -1.38
N GLN A 133 8.43 10.78 -1.93
CA GLN A 133 8.84 11.98 -2.67
C GLN A 133 9.81 11.66 -3.81
N THR A 134 11.05 12.16 -3.75
CA THR A 134 12.09 11.93 -4.77
C THR A 134 12.58 10.48 -4.81
N LYS A 135 12.34 9.69 -3.75
CA LYS A 135 12.60 8.24 -3.77
C LYS A 135 11.54 7.47 -4.58
N CYS A 136 10.34 8.03 -4.76
CA CYS A 136 9.27 7.46 -5.58
C CYS A 136 9.56 7.64 -7.07
N SER A 137 10.48 6.82 -7.58
CA SER A 137 10.94 6.81 -8.97
C SER A 137 10.84 5.39 -9.53
N ALA A 138 10.49 5.26 -10.82
CA ALA A 138 10.27 3.97 -11.46
C ALA A 138 11.44 3.00 -11.27
N GLY A 139 12.68 3.45 -11.47
CA GLY A 139 13.85 2.57 -11.29
C GLY A 139 14.02 2.05 -9.86
N LYS A 140 13.68 2.83 -8.84
CA LYS A 140 13.73 2.38 -7.43
C LYS A 140 12.58 1.41 -7.12
N LEU A 141 11.37 1.74 -7.56
CA LEU A 141 10.18 0.91 -7.39
C LEU A 141 10.34 -0.44 -8.10
N THR A 142 10.79 -0.43 -9.36
CA THR A 142 11.06 -1.64 -10.16
C THR A 142 12.06 -2.54 -9.46
N ARG A 143 13.19 -2.02 -8.99
CA ARG A 143 14.18 -2.82 -8.25
C ARG A 143 13.58 -3.46 -6.99
N ALA A 144 12.73 -2.74 -6.28
CA ALA A 144 12.11 -3.24 -5.06
C ALA A 144 11.05 -4.31 -5.35
N MET A 145 10.19 -4.08 -6.34
CA MET A 145 9.20 -5.05 -6.81
C MET A 145 9.87 -6.31 -7.35
N MET A 146 10.91 -6.17 -8.17
CA MET A 146 11.70 -7.31 -8.65
C MET A 146 12.34 -8.07 -7.50
N ARG A 147 12.81 -7.38 -6.46
CA ARG A 147 13.37 -8.04 -5.28
C ARG A 147 12.28 -8.88 -4.57
N LEU A 148 11.09 -8.33 -4.33
CA LEU A 148 9.98 -9.08 -3.74
C LEU A 148 9.53 -10.27 -4.60
N LEU A 149 9.51 -10.11 -5.92
CA LEU A 149 9.10 -11.17 -6.85
C LEU A 149 10.16 -12.28 -6.99
N ARG A 150 11.45 -11.92 -7.01
CA ARG A 150 12.55 -12.86 -7.27
C ARG A 150 13.01 -13.63 -6.04
N TYR A 151 12.87 -13.05 -4.85
CA TYR A 151 13.45 -13.57 -3.61
C TYR A 151 12.34 -13.93 -2.61
N PRO A 152 11.91 -15.21 -2.54
CA PRO A 152 10.86 -15.66 -1.63
C PRO A 152 11.14 -15.34 -0.16
N GLU A 153 12.41 -15.31 0.25
CA GLU A 153 12.84 -14.97 1.60
C GLU A 153 12.41 -13.55 2.02
N GLU A 154 12.34 -12.61 1.07
CA GLU A 154 11.90 -11.24 1.34
C GLU A 154 10.39 -11.20 1.61
N GLN A 155 9.62 -11.99 0.87
CA GLN A 155 8.18 -12.14 1.13
C GLN A 155 7.93 -12.83 2.47
N VAL A 156 8.67 -13.89 2.78
CA VAL A 156 8.56 -14.61 4.07
C VAL A 156 8.87 -13.66 5.22
N LYS A 157 9.94 -12.87 5.12
CA LYS A 157 10.30 -11.88 6.14
C LYS A 157 9.18 -10.84 6.34
N GLN A 158 8.60 -10.32 5.26
CA GLN A 158 7.46 -9.40 5.38
C GLN A 158 6.25 -10.05 6.03
N LYS A 159 5.88 -11.26 5.60
CA LYS A 159 4.74 -12.02 6.15
C LYS A 159 4.92 -12.31 7.64
N GLN A 160 6.13 -12.69 8.07
CA GLN A 160 6.45 -12.88 9.50
C GLN A 160 6.28 -11.58 10.29
N ALA A 161 6.74 -10.46 9.75
CA ALA A 161 6.54 -9.17 10.39
C ALA A 161 5.08 -8.74 10.43
N PHE A 162 4.28 -9.07 9.40
CA PHE A 162 2.83 -8.87 9.41
C PHE A 162 2.12 -9.73 10.46
N ALA A 163 2.59 -10.95 10.73
CA ALA A 163 2.07 -11.75 11.84
C ALA A 163 2.31 -11.06 13.20
N ARG A 164 3.51 -10.51 13.42
CA ARG A 164 3.80 -9.69 14.63
C ARG A 164 2.96 -8.42 14.70
N LEU A 165 2.67 -7.80 13.56
CA LEU A 165 1.75 -6.66 13.49
C LEU A 165 0.35 -7.08 13.95
N HIS A 166 -0.14 -8.23 13.48
CA HIS A 166 -1.45 -8.75 13.84
C HIS A 166 -1.55 -8.97 15.36
N GLU A 167 -0.55 -9.59 15.97
CA GLU A 167 -0.47 -9.76 17.43
C GLU A 167 -0.54 -8.43 18.19
N LYS A 168 0.13 -7.37 17.69
CA LYS A 168 0.08 -6.02 18.29
C LYS A 168 -1.28 -5.34 18.14
N LEU A 169 -2.02 -5.64 17.07
CA LEU A 169 -3.33 -5.05 16.79
C LEU A 169 -4.47 -5.79 17.49
N GLN A 170 -4.24 -7.03 17.95
CA GLN A 170 -5.25 -7.76 18.70
C GLN A 170 -5.57 -7.07 20.03
N LEU A 171 -6.86 -6.90 20.27
CA LEU A 171 -7.38 -6.54 21.57
C LEU A 171 -7.57 -7.84 22.36
N GLY A 172 -7.04 -7.89 23.60
CA GLY A 172 -7.30 -9.04 24.48
C GLY A 172 -8.80 -9.28 24.67
N ALA A 173 -9.19 -10.55 24.80
CA ALA A 173 -10.52 -11.04 25.17
C ALA A 173 -11.70 -10.80 24.19
N GLY A 174 -11.44 -10.63 22.89
CA GLY A 174 -12.53 -10.52 21.89
C GLY A 174 -13.30 -9.19 21.93
N GLU A 175 -12.80 -8.23 22.70
CA GLU A 175 -13.30 -6.86 22.77
C GLU A 175 -13.02 -6.13 21.45
N THR A 176 -13.99 -5.38 20.96
CA THR A 176 -13.83 -4.50 19.78
C THR A 176 -13.16 -3.18 20.17
N PRO A 177 -12.48 -2.47 19.23
CA PRO A 177 -11.90 -1.16 19.52
C PRO A 177 -12.95 -0.16 20.03
N SER A 178 -14.17 -0.25 19.52
CA SER A 178 -15.31 0.58 19.92
C SER A 178 -15.74 0.31 21.36
N GLU A 179 -15.80 -0.96 21.79
CA GLU A 179 -16.14 -1.32 23.17
C GLU A 179 -15.08 -0.84 24.15
N ARG A 180 -13.80 -1.03 23.84
CA ARG A 180 -12.70 -0.52 24.67
C ARG A 180 -12.75 1.00 24.81
N ALA A 181 -13.00 1.71 23.71
CA ALA A 181 -13.14 3.15 23.72
C ALA A 181 -14.35 3.59 24.56
N ALA A 182 -15.51 2.93 24.41
CA ALA A 182 -16.70 3.21 25.19
C ALA A 182 -16.45 2.98 26.70
N ALA A 183 -15.82 1.86 27.06
CA ALA A 183 -15.48 1.55 28.45
C ALA A 183 -14.50 2.55 29.07
N TYR A 184 -13.59 3.12 28.28
CA TYR A 184 -12.69 4.18 28.72
C TYR A 184 -13.45 5.50 28.98
N VAL A 185 -14.33 5.91 28.05
CA VAL A 185 -15.17 7.11 28.21
C VAL A 185 -16.06 7.01 29.44
N LEU A 186 -16.72 5.87 29.65
CA LEU A 186 -17.56 5.63 30.83
C LEU A 186 -16.75 5.73 32.13
N ARG A 187 -15.50 5.23 32.16
CA ARG A 187 -14.62 5.36 33.32
C ARG A 187 -14.18 6.79 33.61
N MET A 188 -14.03 7.64 32.60
CA MET A 188 -13.67 9.05 32.80
C MET A 188 -14.86 9.92 33.22
N ALA A 189 -16.09 9.47 32.96
CA ALA A 189 -17.32 10.19 33.30
C ALA A 189 -17.87 9.84 34.70
N ALA A 190 -17.33 8.81 35.35
CA ALA A 190 -17.64 8.41 36.73
C ALA A 190 -16.69 9.08 37.73
#